data_AF-A7RLW4-F1
#
_entry.id   AF-A7RLW4-F1
#
_cell.length_a   1.000
_cell.length_b   1.000
_cell.length_c   1.000
_cell.angle_alpha   90.00
_cell.angle_beta   90.00
_cell.angle_gamma   90.00
#
_symmetry.space_group_name_H-M   'P 1'
#
loop_
_entity.id
_entity.type
_entity.pdbx_description
1 polymer ?
#
loop_
_entity_poly.entity_id
_entity_poly.type
_entity_poly.pdbx_seq_one_letter_code
_entity_poly.pdbx_strand_id
1 'polypeptide(L)'
;MAWTDMETFRRIPKFMEDKRDKKAVEVRNSWLSKKYFFGNDSPASREGQHLIMNVNGGRVIKERPTSPVITEAQKFVRARIERRWLLLFKQTAEFLDRQKPKVSAPEVVEDILLKRRLQRSEAAWKILNSRWVSSSRDVVALRNQLLNPSLCSEFKTFVALKGETFENDVDFWLEVQKFKAKDLCHTNAHDGLIRRKVQAINECFLNSAISPELQIDIPIEMAEKLVERLTARHLHVHPYIFREAQVR
;
A
#
# COMPACT_ATOMS: atom_id res chain seq x y z
N MET A 1 21.88 -4.81 1.73
CA MET A 1 21.90 -3.32 1.62
C MET A 1 21.50 -2.78 2.98
N ALA A 2 22.04 -1.65 3.45
CA ALA A 2 21.76 -1.14 4.80
C ALA A 2 20.26 -1.15 5.17
N TRP A 3 19.39 -0.65 4.27
CA TRP A 3 17.95 -0.64 4.52
C TRP A 3 17.34 -2.04 4.61
N THR A 4 17.70 -2.95 3.70
CA THR A 4 17.15 -4.32 3.69
C THR A 4 17.54 -5.09 4.95
N ASP A 5 18.74 -4.88 5.45
CA ASP A 5 19.26 -5.65 6.59
C ASP A 5 18.65 -5.15 7.91
N MET A 6 18.47 -3.83 8.02
CA MET A 6 17.71 -3.19 9.11
C MET A 6 16.21 -3.57 9.05
N GLU A 7 15.63 -3.66 7.85
CA GLU A 7 14.23 -4.09 7.66
C GLU A 7 14.05 -5.56 8.03
N THR A 8 15.02 -6.41 7.70
CA THR A 8 15.03 -7.82 8.09
C THR A 8 15.05 -7.96 9.60
N PHE A 9 15.89 -7.20 10.31
CA PHE A 9 15.87 -7.15 11.77
C PHE A 9 14.49 -6.77 12.33
N ARG A 10 13.86 -5.73 11.76
CA ARG A 10 12.55 -5.24 12.20
C ARG A 10 11.46 -6.30 12.07
N ARG A 11 11.53 -7.14 11.04
CA ARG A 11 10.59 -8.21 10.74
C ARG A 11 10.77 -9.46 11.58
N ILE A 12 11.89 -9.64 12.28
CA ILE A 12 12.08 -10.78 13.19
C ILE A 12 11.17 -10.60 14.42
N PRO A 13 10.21 -11.52 14.66
CA PRO A 13 9.36 -11.48 15.84
C PRO A 13 10.13 -11.32 17.15
N LYS A 14 9.55 -10.57 18.11
CA LYS A 14 10.18 -10.26 19.40
C LYS A 14 10.49 -11.50 20.24
N PHE A 15 9.69 -12.57 20.10
CA PHE A 15 9.89 -13.82 20.84
C PHE A 15 11.10 -14.64 20.34
N MET A 16 11.67 -14.33 19.16
CA MET A 16 12.89 -14.96 18.65
C MET A 16 14.13 -14.13 19.01
N GLU A 17 14.40 -13.97 20.31
CA GLU A 17 15.47 -13.08 20.80
C GLU A 17 16.85 -13.46 20.27
N ASP A 18 17.23 -14.74 20.27
CA ASP A 18 18.54 -15.19 19.74
C ASP A 18 18.78 -14.80 18.28
N LYS A 19 17.76 -14.97 17.43
CA LYS A 19 17.84 -14.60 16.01
C LYS A 19 17.88 -13.08 15.84
N ARG A 20 17.11 -12.36 16.65
CA ARG A 20 17.05 -10.91 16.64
C ARG A 20 18.39 -10.31 17.09
N ASP A 21 19.04 -10.91 18.07
CA ASP A 21 20.33 -10.48 18.61
C ASP A 21 21.49 -10.73 17.64
N LYS A 22 21.54 -11.92 17.06
CA LYS A 22 22.48 -12.20 15.96
C LYS A 22 22.31 -11.17 14.83
N LYS A 23 21.06 -10.88 14.46
CA LYS A 23 20.80 -9.89 13.40
C LYS A 23 21.15 -8.45 13.81
N ALA A 24 20.94 -8.07 15.06
CA ALA A 24 21.33 -6.76 15.57
C ALA A 24 22.84 -6.54 15.50
N VAL A 25 23.63 -7.56 15.87
CA VAL A 25 25.10 -7.53 15.80
C VAL A 25 25.57 -7.44 14.35
N GLU A 26 24.97 -8.20 13.43
CA GLU A 26 25.25 -8.09 11.99
C GLU A 26 25.01 -6.67 11.47
N VAL A 27 23.86 -6.08 11.80
CA VAL A 27 23.50 -4.70 11.40
C VAL A 27 24.49 -3.70 11.97
N ARG A 28 24.92 -3.88 13.23
CA ARG A 28 25.93 -3.02 13.86
C ARG A 28 27.24 -3.05 13.10
N ASN A 29 27.77 -4.25 12.85
CA ASN A 29 29.07 -4.45 12.22
C ASN A 29 29.09 -3.95 10.78
N SER A 30 27.99 -4.15 10.06
CA SER A 30 27.90 -3.83 8.63
C SER A 30 27.61 -2.35 8.39
N TRP A 31 26.73 -1.74 9.21
CA TRP A 31 26.11 -0.45 8.87
C TRP A 31 26.34 0.62 9.94
N LEU A 32 26.30 0.30 11.23
CA LEU A 32 26.49 1.29 12.31
C LEU A 32 27.97 1.50 12.65
N SER A 33 28.79 1.72 11.63
CA SER A 33 30.24 1.89 11.73
C SER A 33 30.69 3.26 11.22
N LYS A 34 31.95 3.62 11.53
CA LYS A 34 32.63 4.81 10.97
C LYS A 34 32.81 4.74 9.44
N LYS A 35 32.60 3.58 8.82
CA LYS A 35 32.70 3.42 7.36
C LYS A 35 31.40 3.78 6.64
N TYR A 36 30.26 3.73 7.34
CA TYR A 36 28.94 3.98 6.75
C TYR A 36 28.15 5.01 7.55
N PHE A 37 27.42 4.60 8.60
CA PHE A 37 26.49 5.50 9.29
C PHE A 37 27.18 6.66 10.03
N PHE A 38 28.40 6.43 10.54
CA PHE A 38 29.21 7.45 11.22
C PHE A 38 30.41 7.88 10.38
N GLY A 39 30.35 7.66 9.06
CA GLY A 39 31.41 8.03 8.11
C GLY A 39 31.15 9.34 7.37
N ASN A 40 32.08 9.70 6.49
CA ASN A 40 32.00 10.94 5.71
C ASN A 40 30.88 10.93 4.66
N ASP A 41 30.53 9.77 4.09
CA ASP A 41 29.38 9.61 3.17
C ASP A 41 28.13 9.06 3.89
N SER A 42 27.92 9.53 5.11
CA SER A 42 26.84 9.07 5.97
C SER A 42 25.44 9.31 5.35
N PRO A 43 24.48 8.40 5.61
CA PRO A 43 23.07 8.62 5.31
C PRO A 43 22.40 9.69 6.19
N ALA A 44 22.98 9.99 7.35
CA ALA A 44 22.50 11.01 8.29
C ALA A 44 23.43 12.24 8.30
N SER A 45 22.88 13.41 8.63
CA SER A 45 23.68 14.59 8.98
C SER A 45 24.38 14.40 10.33
N ARG A 46 25.26 15.33 10.73
CA ARG A 46 25.93 15.27 12.05
C ARG A 46 24.91 15.28 13.20
N GLU A 47 23.85 16.06 13.06
CA GLU A 47 22.75 16.13 14.03
C GLU A 47 22.00 14.80 14.09
N GLY A 48 21.76 14.18 12.93
CA GLY A 48 21.15 12.84 12.84
C GLY A 48 22.02 11.76 13.48
N GLN A 49 23.34 11.80 13.30
CA GLN A 49 24.27 10.89 13.98
C GLN A 49 24.24 11.10 15.50
N HIS A 50 24.19 12.36 15.95
CA HIS A 50 24.10 12.70 17.37
C HIS A 50 22.78 12.21 17.98
N LEU A 51 21.66 12.29 17.25
CA LEU A 51 20.39 11.72 17.68
C LEU A 51 20.49 10.21 17.91
N ILE A 52 21.13 9.46 17.01
CA ILE A 52 21.31 8.01 17.18
C ILE A 52 22.18 7.70 18.40
N MET A 53 23.22 8.49 18.67
CA MET A 53 24.03 8.35 19.88
C MET A 53 23.21 8.63 21.14
N ASN A 54 22.34 9.64 21.13
CA ASN A 54 21.44 9.95 22.25
C ASN A 54 20.43 8.83 22.49
N VAL A 55 19.87 8.24 21.44
CA VAL A 55 19.00 7.06 21.52
C VAL A 55 19.74 5.85 22.12
N ASN A 56 21.06 5.79 21.94
CA ASN A 56 21.94 4.81 22.59
C ASN A 56 22.43 5.24 23.99
N GLY A 57 21.80 6.24 24.62
CA GLY A 57 22.19 6.75 25.93
C GLY A 57 23.48 7.57 25.93
N GLY A 58 23.82 8.20 24.81
CA GLY A 58 25.02 9.04 24.62
C GLY A 58 26.33 8.25 24.53
N ARG A 59 26.27 6.92 24.52
CA ARG A 59 27.45 6.04 24.52
C ARG A 59 27.72 5.47 23.13
N VAL A 60 28.95 5.05 22.90
CA VAL A 60 29.33 4.30 21.70
C VAL A 60 28.56 2.98 21.65
N ILE A 61 28.03 2.65 20.49
CA ILE A 61 27.37 1.37 20.21
C ILE A 61 28.46 0.29 20.18
N LYS A 62 28.67 -0.40 21.31
CA LYS A 62 29.79 -1.36 21.46
C LYS A 62 29.53 -2.68 20.72
N GLU A 63 28.40 -3.32 20.96
CA GLU A 63 28.15 -4.67 20.43
C GLU A 63 26.74 -4.88 19.87
N ARG A 64 25.76 -4.97 20.77
CA ARG A 64 24.35 -5.12 20.44
C ARG A 64 23.67 -3.74 20.47
N PRO A 65 23.33 -3.15 19.32
CA PRO A 65 22.49 -1.97 19.29
C PRO A 65 21.07 -2.33 19.75
N THR A 66 20.43 -1.42 20.48
CA THR A 66 19.03 -1.59 20.86
C THR A 66 18.12 -1.47 19.65
N SER A 67 16.90 -2.03 19.73
CA SER A 67 15.92 -1.91 18.64
C SER A 67 15.69 -0.45 18.21
N PRO A 68 15.52 0.53 19.14
CA PRO A 68 15.38 1.95 18.80
C PRO A 68 16.54 2.50 17.98
N VAL A 69 17.78 2.13 18.30
CA VAL A 69 18.98 2.57 17.56
C VAL A 69 18.91 2.11 16.10
N ILE A 70 18.56 0.85 15.87
CA ILE A 70 18.42 0.31 14.51
C ILE A 70 17.27 0.98 13.76
N THR A 71 16.09 1.12 14.40
CA THR A 71 14.91 1.68 13.74
C THR A 71 15.06 3.16 13.42
N GLU A 72 15.68 3.95 14.30
CA GLU A 72 15.95 5.37 14.02
C GLU A 72 17.01 5.51 12.94
N ALA A 73 18.09 4.71 12.97
CA ALA A 73 19.10 4.72 11.91
C ALA A 73 18.50 4.35 10.54
N GLN A 74 17.57 3.38 10.51
CA GLN A 74 16.88 2.96 9.30
C GLN A 74 16.13 4.10 8.60
N LYS A 75 15.55 5.05 9.36
CA LYS A 75 14.84 6.21 8.79
C LYS A 75 15.77 7.09 7.96
N PHE A 76 17.00 7.34 8.43
CA PHE A 76 17.98 8.11 7.68
C PHE A 76 18.43 7.39 6.40
N VAL A 77 18.64 6.07 6.49
CA VAL A 77 18.97 5.26 5.31
C VAL A 77 17.84 5.34 4.27
N ARG A 78 16.58 5.19 4.71
CA ARG A 78 15.40 5.34 3.85
C ARG A 78 15.33 6.73 3.21
N ALA A 79 15.50 7.79 4.00
CA ALA A 79 15.48 9.15 3.49
C ALA A 79 16.56 9.40 2.42
N ARG A 80 17.76 8.81 2.58
CA ARG A 80 18.81 8.89 1.55
C ARG A 80 18.44 8.14 0.28
N ILE A 81 17.80 6.96 0.39
CA ILE A 81 17.28 6.23 -0.77
C ILE A 81 16.26 7.08 -1.51
N GLU A 82 15.29 7.66 -0.80
CA GLU A 82 14.23 8.48 -1.39
C GLU A 82 14.76 9.78 -2.01
N ARG A 83 15.75 10.44 -1.39
CA ARG A 83 16.27 11.72 -1.89
C ARG A 83 17.33 11.57 -2.97
N ARG A 84 18.16 10.53 -2.94
CA ARG A 84 19.26 10.37 -3.90
C ARG A 84 18.92 9.34 -4.95
N TRP A 85 18.71 8.10 -4.52
CA TRP A 85 18.61 6.95 -5.42
C TRP A 85 17.28 6.92 -6.18
N LEU A 86 16.17 7.27 -5.53
CA LEU A 86 14.87 7.34 -6.19
C LEU A 86 14.82 8.47 -7.21
N LEU A 87 15.42 9.63 -6.93
CA LEU A 87 15.50 10.72 -7.89
C LEU A 87 16.31 10.30 -9.13
N LEU A 88 17.48 9.68 -8.94
CA LEU A 88 18.29 9.17 -10.05
C LEU A 88 17.57 8.08 -10.83
N PHE A 89 16.91 7.14 -10.15
CA PHE A 89 16.12 6.09 -10.78
C PHE A 89 15.00 6.67 -11.66
N LYS A 90 14.28 7.69 -11.18
CA LYS A 90 13.24 8.38 -11.94
C LYS A 90 13.76 9.10 -13.20
N GLN A 91 15.06 9.37 -13.27
CA GLN A 91 15.71 9.98 -14.43
C GLN A 91 16.25 8.95 -15.43
N THR A 92 16.23 7.66 -15.10
CA THR A 92 16.74 6.61 -16.00
C THR A 92 15.88 6.49 -17.26
N ALA A 93 16.51 6.20 -18.39
CA ALA A 93 15.82 6.01 -19.66
C ALA A 93 14.76 4.89 -19.58
N GLU A 94 15.07 3.80 -18.87
CA GLU A 94 14.14 2.69 -18.63
C GLU A 94 12.89 3.13 -17.87
N PHE A 95 13.05 3.93 -16.82
CA PHE A 95 11.91 4.47 -16.08
C PHE A 95 11.10 5.43 -16.95
N LEU A 96 11.77 6.36 -17.63
CA LEU A 96 11.12 7.32 -18.52
C LEU A 96 10.38 6.63 -19.68
N ASP A 97 10.93 5.55 -20.23
CA ASP A 97 10.32 4.78 -21.31
C ASP A 97 9.08 4.01 -20.82
N ARG A 98 9.10 3.46 -19.60
CA ARG A 98 7.90 2.93 -18.94
C ARG A 98 6.85 4.01 -18.67
N GLN A 99 7.28 5.26 -18.49
CA GLN A 99 6.38 6.41 -18.38
C GLN A 99 5.88 6.90 -19.74
N LYS A 100 6.49 6.54 -20.87
CA LYS A 100 5.99 6.93 -22.19
C LYS A 100 4.61 6.31 -22.42
N PRO A 101 3.61 7.12 -22.80
CA PRO A 101 2.31 6.59 -23.18
C PRO A 101 2.47 5.70 -24.42
N LYS A 102 2.23 4.39 -24.30
CA LYS A 102 1.92 3.55 -25.47
C LYS A 102 0.46 3.81 -25.81
N VAL A 103 0.18 4.67 -26.79
CA VAL A 103 -1.19 5.15 -27.02
C VAL A 103 -1.61 5.07 -28.47
N SER A 104 -2.82 4.56 -28.67
CA SER A 104 -3.69 4.83 -29.82
C SER A 104 -4.52 6.08 -29.53
N ALA A 105 -4.63 6.99 -30.51
CA ALA A 105 -5.17 8.35 -30.38
C ALA A 105 -6.53 8.57 -29.65
N PRO A 106 -7.49 7.63 -29.58
CA PRO A 106 -8.79 7.89 -28.93
C PRO A 106 -8.71 8.09 -27.40
N GLU A 107 -7.79 7.42 -26.72
CA GLU A 107 -7.74 7.34 -25.25
C GLU A 107 -7.24 8.63 -24.60
N VAL A 108 -6.41 9.42 -25.30
CA VAL A 108 -5.87 10.71 -24.83
C VAL A 108 -6.95 11.75 -24.64
N VAL A 109 -7.96 11.75 -25.51
CA VAL A 109 -9.02 12.76 -25.51
C VAL A 109 -9.89 12.64 -24.27
N GLU A 110 -10.19 11.40 -23.86
CA GLU A 110 -11.05 11.12 -22.71
C GLU A 110 -10.36 11.47 -21.38
N ASP A 111 -9.04 11.21 -21.26
CA ASP A 111 -8.22 11.58 -20.11
C ASP A 111 -8.07 13.11 -19.94
N ILE A 112 -7.94 13.85 -21.05
CA ILE A 112 -7.90 15.32 -21.03
C ILE A 112 -9.25 15.89 -20.55
N LEU A 113 -10.37 15.34 -21.02
CA LEU A 113 -11.71 15.77 -20.63
C LEU A 113 -11.98 15.46 -19.15
N LEU A 114 -11.54 14.30 -18.65
CA LEU A 114 -11.69 13.90 -17.25
C LEU A 114 -10.86 14.79 -16.31
N LYS A 115 -9.58 15.07 -16.65
CA LYS A 115 -8.74 16.00 -15.89
C LYS A 115 -9.36 17.40 -15.80
N ARG A 116 -9.92 17.89 -16.90
CA ARG A 116 -10.55 19.22 -16.97
C ARG A 116 -11.83 19.30 -16.14
N ARG A 117 -12.56 18.19 -16.00
CA ARG A 117 -13.76 18.09 -15.16
C ARG A 117 -13.41 18.05 -13.67
N LEU A 118 -12.33 17.34 -13.31
CA LEU A 118 -11.87 17.21 -11.92
C LEU A 118 -11.16 18.47 -11.41
N GLN A 119 -10.46 19.23 -12.27
CA GLN A 119 -9.88 20.53 -11.92
C GLN A 119 -10.90 21.59 -11.53
N ARG A 120 -12.16 21.47 -11.98
CA ARG A 120 -13.24 22.39 -11.60
C ARG A 120 -13.76 22.17 -10.17
N SER A 121 -13.39 21.05 -9.53
CA SER A 121 -13.74 20.74 -8.15
C SER A 121 -12.51 20.90 -7.25
N GLU A 122 -12.39 22.05 -6.61
CA GLU A 122 -11.22 22.40 -5.78
C GLU A 122 -11.04 21.43 -4.58
N ALA A 123 -12.15 20.95 -4.02
CA ALA A 123 -12.14 19.96 -2.94
C ALA A 123 -11.66 18.58 -3.42
N ALA A 124 -12.09 18.13 -4.60
CA ALA A 124 -11.61 16.88 -5.19
C ALA A 124 -10.13 16.98 -5.58
N TRP A 125 -9.68 18.16 -6.03
CA TRP A 125 -8.29 18.40 -6.44
C TRP A 125 -7.32 18.42 -5.25
N LYS A 126 -7.71 19.00 -4.09
CA LYS A 126 -6.92 18.96 -2.85
C LYS A 126 -6.86 17.57 -2.20
N ILE A 127 -7.96 16.81 -2.25
CA ILE A 127 -7.98 15.43 -1.73
C ILE A 127 -7.14 14.50 -2.62
N LEU A 128 -7.15 14.69 -3.95
CA LEU A 128 -6.30 13.91 -4.86
C LEU A 128 -4.81 14.22 -4.69
N ASN A 129 -4.41 15.49 -4.55
CA ASN A 129 -2.98 15.83 -4.43
C ASN A 129 -2.34 15.41 -3.11
N SER A 130 -3.12 15.17 -2.06
CA SER A 130 -2.60 14.77 -0.74
C SER A 130 -2.42 13.25 -0.58
N ARG A 131 -2.98 12.43 -1.49
CA ARG A 131 -2.84 10.96 -1.48
C ARG A 131 -2.57 10.45 -2.89
N TRP A 132 -1.36 9.94 -3.09
CA TRP A 132 -0.92 9.08 -4.21
C TRP A 132 -1.88 9.02 -5.41
N VAL A 133 -1.75 9.98 -6.33
CA VAL A 133 -2.45 9.91 -7.63
C VAL A 133 -1.76 8.83 -8.47
N SER A 134 -2.33 7.63 -8.47
CA SER A 134 -2.12 6.67 -9.56
C SER A 134 -2.73 7.24 -10.83
N SER A 135 -1.99 7.26 -11.92
CA SER A 135 -2.55 7.71 -13.20
C SER A 135 -3.69 6.78 -13.65
N SER A 136 -4.64 7.23 -14.48
CA SER A 136 -5.67 6.36 -15.08
C SER A 136 -5.02 5.10 -15.69
N ARG A 137 -3.84 5.27 -16.29
CA ARG A 137 -3.01 4.19 -16.83
C ARG A 137 -2.57 3.18 -15.77
N ASP A 138 -2.12 3.62 -14.59
CA ASP A 138 -1.70 2.72 -13.52
C ASP A 138 -2.88 1.97 -12.93
N VAL A 139 -4.05 2.61 -12.84
CA VAL A 139 -5.31 1.98 -12.40
C VAL A 139 -5.75 0.89 -13.39
N VAL A 140 -5.68 1.18 -14.69
CA VAL A 140 -6.02 0.20 -15.75
C VAL A 140 -4.99 -0.93 -15.80
N ALA A 141 -3.69 -0.63 -15.67
CA ALA A 141 -2.64 -1.62 -15.65
C ALA A 141 -2.78 -2.56 -14.44
N LEU A 142 -3.02 -2.00 -13.24
CA LEU A 142 -3.28 -2.77 -12.03
C LEU A 142 -4.53 -3.65 -12.20
N ARG A 143 -5.63 -3.08 -12.73
CA ARG A 143 -6.84 -3.84 -13.04
C ARG A 143 -6.53 -5.04 -13.96
N ASN A 144 -5.77 -4.82 -15.03
CA ASN A 144 -5.43 -5.90 -15.97
C ASN A 144 -4.55 -6.97 -15.32
N GLN A 145 -3.64 -6.59 -14.41
CA GLN A 145 -2.84 -7.54 -13.64
C GLN A 145 -3.68 -8.33 -12.64
N LEU A 146 -4.61 -7.68 -11.93
CA LEU A 146 -5.50 -8.34 -10.97
C LEU A 146 -6.50 -9.28 -11.63
N LEU A 147 -6.91 -9.00 -12.88
CA LEU A 147 -7.77 -9.90 -13.65
C LEU A 147 -7.03 -11.14 -14.18
N ASN A 148 -5.70 -11.14 -14.18
CA ASN A 148 -4.89 -12.31 -14.51
C ASN A 148 -4.64 -13.15 -13.24
N PRO A 149 -5.11 -14.40 -13.15
CA PRO A 149 -5.01 -15.20 -11.92
C PRO A 149 -3.58 -15.40 -11.41
N SER A 150 -2.61 -15.60 -12.30
CA SER A 150 -1.22 -15.83 -11.91
C SER A 150 -0.58 -14.56 -11.34
N LEU A 151 -0.75 -13.43 -12.04
CA LEU A 151 -0.22 -12.14 -11.59
C LEU A 151 -0.94 -11.64 -10.33
N CYS A 152 -2.24 -11.93 -10.20
CA CYS A 152 -3.01 -11.63 -9.01
C CYS A 152 -2.46 -12.39 -7.79
N SER A 153 -2.15 -13.68 -7.92
CA SER A 153 -1.55 -14.47 -6.84
C SER A 153 -0.20 -13.92 -6.39
N GLU A 154 0.66 -13.52 -7.33
CA GLU A 154 1.94 -12.87 -7.03
C GLU A 154 1.73 -11.52 -6.33
N PHE A 155 0.76 -10.73 -6.80
CA PHE A 155 0.43 -9.43 -6.21
C PHE A 155 -0.15 -9.57 -4.79
N LYS A 156 -1.04 -10.54 -4.55
CA LYS A 156 -1.55 -10.88 -3.21
C LYS A 156 -0.42 -11.22 -2.26
N THR A 157 0.52 -12.07 -2.69
CA THR A 157 1.72 -12.40 -1.92
C THR A 157 2.55 -11.15 -1.62
N PHE A 158 2.71 -10.26 -2.60
CA PHE A 158 3.43 -9.00 -2.41
C PHE A 158 2.76 -8.07 -1.40
N VAL A 159 1.43 -7.88 -1.46
CA VAL A 159 0.72 -6.96 -0.56
C VAL A 159 0.55 -7.50 0.86
N ALA A 160 0.43 -8.82 1.02
CA ALA A 160 0.46 -9.47 2.33
C ALA A 160 1.76 -9.18 3.09
N LEU A 161 2.87 -8.93 2.38
CA LEU A 161 4.15 -8.52 2.96
C LEU A 161 4.23 -7.01 3.32
N LYS A 162 3.19 -6.23 3.00
CA LYS A 162 3.14 -4.77 3.16
C LYS A 162 2.15 -4.30 4.23
N GLY A 163 1.09 -5.06 4.51
CA GLY A 163 0.08 -4.75 5.52
C GLY A 163 -0.81 -5.95 5.80
N GLU A 164 -1.34 -6.02 7.03
CA GLU A 164 -2.09 -7.18 7.54
C GLU A 164 -3.45 -7.34 6.84
N THR A 165 -4.06 -6.26 6.36
CA THR A 165 -5.39 -6.25 5.72
C THR A 165 -5.34 -6.05 4.20
N PHE A 166 -4.17 -5.81 3.61
CA PHE A 166 -4.08 -5.50 2.17
C PHE A 166 -4.44 -6.67 1.26
N GLU A 167 -4.26 -7.89 1.74
CA GLU A 167 -4.75 -9.07 1.02
C GLU A 167 -6.29 -9.07 0.95
N ASN A 168 -6.96 -8.69 2.05
CA ASN A 168 -8.41 -8.54 2.12
C ASN A 168 -8.90 -7.44 1.17
N ASP A 169 -8.18 -6.33 1.05
CA ASP A 169 -8.52 -5.24 0.12
C ASP A 169 -8.49 -5.71 -1.34
N VAL A 170 -7.52 -6.55 -1.70
CA VAL A 170 -7.45 -7.17 -3.03
C VAL A 170 -8.60 -8.14 -3.26
N ASP A 171 -8.91 -8.99 -2.27
CA ASP A 171 -10.02 -9.94 -2.36
C ASP A 171 -11.37 -9.24 -2.47
N PHE A 172 -11.60 -8.19 -1.69
CA PHE A 172 -12.79 -7.35 -1.81
C PHE A 172 -12.89 -6.72 -3.19
N TRP A 173 -11.78 -6.15 -3.70
CA TRP A 173 -11.78 -5.52 -5.01
C TRP A 173 -12.16 -6.51 -6.12
N LEU A 174 -11.60 -7.72 -6.09
CA LEU A 174 -11.91 -8.80 -7.03
C LEU A 174 -13.38 -9.21 -6.93
N GLU A 175 -13.91 -9.34 -5.72
CA GLU A 175 -15.29 -9.75 -5.50
C GLU A 175 -16.29 -8.69 -6.00
N VAL A 176 -15.98 -7.40 -5.80
CA VAL A 176 -16.74 -6.29 -6.40
C VAL A 176 -16.60 -6.27 -7.92
N GLN A 177 -15.43 -6.62 -8.48
CA GLN A 177 -15.30 -6.75 -9.94
C GLN A 177 -16.13 -7.91 -10.48
N LYS A 178 -16.20 -9.07 -9.82
CA LYS A 178 -17.09 -10.18 -10.24
C LYS A 178 -18.57 -9.78 -10.15
N PHE A 179 -18.94 -9.02 -9.11
CA PHE A 179 -20.29 -8.46 -8.99
C PHE A 179 -20.64 -7.52 -10.15
N LYS A 180 -19.68 -6.68 -10.57
CA LYS A 180 -19.83 -5.73 -11.70
C LYS A 180 -19.76 -6.38 -13.08
N ALA A 181 -18.84 -7.32 -13.26
CA ALA A 181 -18.50 -7.91 -14.55
C ALA A 181 -19.50 -9.00 -14.91
N LYS A 182 -20.46 -8.64 -15.76
CA LYS A 182 -21.24 -9.50 -16.70
C LYS A 182 -22.08 -10.68 -16.17
N ASP A 183 -21.88 -11.22 -14.97
CA ASP A 183 -22.53 -12.48 -14.56
C ASP A 183 -23.65 -12.36 -13.52
N LEU A 184 -23.86 -11.18 -12.91
CA LEU A 184 -24.88 -11.01 -11.86
C LEU A 184 -25.77 -9.76 -11.99
N CYS A 185 -25.22 -8.58 -12.33
CA CYS A 185 -26.03 -7.35 -12.40
C CYS A 185 -26.51 -6.97 -13.82
N HIS A 186 -26.09 -7.70 -14.86
CA HIS A 186 -26.39 -7.40 -16.26
C HIS A 186 -27.02 -8.57 -17.04
N THR A 187 -26.79 -9.79 -16.61
CA THR A 187 -27.56 -10.98 -16.99
C THR A 187 -28.83 -11.02 -16.14
N ASN A 188 -29.92 -11.64 -16.61
CA ASN A 188 -31.19 -11.84 -15.88
C ASN A 188 -31.03 -12.75 -14.64
N ALA A 189 -30.02 -12.51 -13.81
CA ALA A 189 -29.81 -13.20 -12.56
C ALA A 189 -30.96 -12.86 -11.62
N HIS A 190 -31.45 -13.88 -10.93
CA HIS A 190 -32.57 -13.73 -10.02
C HIS A 190 -32.22 -12.72 -8.92
N ASP A 191 -33.08 -11.73 -8.67
CA ASP A 191 -32.83 -10.67 -7.68
C ASP A 191 -32.44 -11.22 -6.29
N GLY A 192 -32.97 -12.38 -5.91
CA GLY A 192 -32.61 -13.04 -4.66
C GLY A 192 -31.14 -13.48 -4.60
N LEU A 193 -30.55 -13.89 -5.74
CA LEU A 193 -29.13 -14.24 -5.86
C LEU A 193 -28.27 -12.97 -5.73
N ILE A 194 -28.68 -11.89 -6.38
CA ILE A 194 -28.02 -10.59 -6.33
C ILE A 194 -28.01 -10.05 -4.88
N ARG A 195 -29.16 -10.08 -4.20
CA ARG A 195 -29.28 -9.67 -2.79
C ARG A 195 -28.42 -10.51 -1.85
N ARG A 196 -28.42 -11.84 -2.00
CA ARG A 196 -27.53 -12.73 -1.23
C ARG A 196 -26.07 -12.44 -1.48
N LYS A 197 -25.67 -12.10 -2.71
CA LYS A 197 -24.30 -11.74 -3.03
C LYS A 197 -23.88 -10.45 -2.33
N VAL A 198 -24.73 -9.43 -2.38
CA VAL A 198 -24.50 -8.16 -1.68
C VAL A 198 -24.37 -8.39 -0.17
N GLN A 199 -25.26 -9.21 0.41
CA GLN A 199 -25.20 -9.58 1.81
C GLN A 199 -23.90 -10.32 2.17
N ALA A 200 -23.49 -11.30 1.36
CA ALA A 200 -22.25 -12.03 1.58
C ALA A 200 -21.01 -11.12 1.51
N ILE A 201 -20.96 -10.17 0.57
CA ILE A 201 -19.85 -9.19 0.49
C ILE A 201 -19.84 -8.31 1.76
N ASN A 202 -21.02 -7.88 2.22
CA ASN A 202 -21.14 -7.09 3.44
C ASN A 202 -20.67 -7.86 4.69
N GLU A 203 -21.13 -9.10 4.86
CA GLU A 203 -20.77 -9.94 6.01
C GLU A 203 -19.30 -10.36 5.98
N CYS A 204 -18.70 -10.60 4.82
CA CYS A 204 -17.30 -11.00 4.76
C CYS A 204 -16.34 -9.81 4.95
N PHE A 205 -16.59 -8.67 4.30
CA PHE A 205 -15.59 -7.61 4.16
C PHE A 205 -15.88 -6.33 4.96
N LEU A 206 -17.14 -6.08 5.36
CA LEU A 206 -17.54 -4.83 6.04
C LEU A 206 -17.96 -5.04 7.50
N ASN A 207 -18.64 -6.15 7.79
CA ASN A 207 -19.15 -6.48 9.12
C ASN A 207 -18.86 -7.95 9.46
N SER A 208 -17.60 -8.35 9.28
CA SER A 208 -17.15 -9.71 9.58
C SER A 208 -17.29 -10.00 11.07
N ALA A 209 -18.19 -10.92 11.41
CA ALA A 209 -18.44 -11.39 12.77
C ALA A 209 -17.76 -12.74 13.07
N ILE A 210 -17.03 -13.31 12.11
CA ILE A 210 -16.46 -14.66 12.17
C ILE A 210 -14.96 -14.59 11.83
N SER A 211 -14.11 -15.13 12.70
CA SER A 211 -12.66 -15.20 12.46
C SER A 211 -12.31 -16.24 11.38
N PRO A 212 -11.30 -16.01 10.51
CA PRO A 212 -10.44 -14.83 10.43
C PRO A 212 -11.13 -13.62 9.77
N GLU A 213 -10.88 -12.43 10.31
CA GLU A 213 -11.52 -11.18 9.86
C GLU A 213 -11.00 -10.78 8.47
N LEU A 214 -11.84 -10.94 7.44
CA LEU A 214 -11.59 -10.47 6.07
C LEU A 214 -11.93 -8.98 5.89
N GLN A 215 -11.94 -8.20 6.98
CA GLN A 215 -12.31 -6.80 6.94
C GLN A 215 -11.30 -5.98 6.11
N ILE A 216 -11.83 -5.03 5.34
CA ILE A 216 -11.03 -4.10 4.54
C ILE A 216 -10.68 -2.83 5.32
N ASP A 217 -9.57 -2.19 4.97
CA ASP A 217 -9.11 -0.97 5.65
C ASP A 217 -9.84 0.29 5.14
N ILE A 218 -11.04 0.54 5.68
CA ILE A 218 -11.84 1.74 5.42
C ILE A 218 -12.20 2.49 6.71
N PRO A 219 -12.44 3.83 6.67
CA PRO A 219 -12.87 4.57 7.84
C PRO A 219 -14.18 4.03 8.39
N ILE A 220 -14.28 3.97 9.72
CA ILE A 220 -15.45 3.45 10.44
C ILE A 220 -16.75 4.17 9.99
N GLU A 221 -16.73 5.49 9.86
CA GLU A 221 -17.89 6.26 9.38
C GLU A 221 -18.36 5.87 7.97
N MET A 222 -17.43 5.44 7.10
CA MET A 222 -17.74 4.98 5.75
C MET A 222 -18.30 3.56 5.78
N ALA A 223 -17.73 2.69 6.63
CA ALA A 223 -18.23 1.34 6.83
C ALA A 223 -19.67 1.36 7.37
N GLU A 224 -19.95 2.16 8.40
CA GLU A 224 -21.28 2.32 9.00
C GLU A 224 -22.31 2.81 7.97
N LYS A 225 -22.02 3.89 7.23
CA LYS A 225 -22.90 4.41 6.17
C LYS A 225 -23.13 3.42 5.04
N LEU A 226 -22.12 2.61 4.72
CA LEU A 226 -22.25 1.58 3.70
C LEU A 226 -23.12 0.42 4.20
N VAL A 227 -22.89 -0.08 5.40
CA VAL A 227 -23.69 -1.13 6.03
C VAL A 227 -25.15 -0.71 6.19
N GLU A 228 -25.41 0.52 6.63
CA GLU A 228 -26.77 1.08 6.77
C GLU A 228 -27.50 1.10 5.42
N ARG A 229 -26.83 1.56 4.36
CA ARG A 229 -27.39 1.53 3.00
C ARG A 229 -27.67 0.10 2.55
N LEU A 230 -26.74 -0.84 2.77
CA LEU A 230 -26.83 -2.22 2.31
C LEU A 230 -27.87 -3.06 3.08
N THR A 231 -28.22 -2.66 4.31
CA THR A 231 -29.21 -3.35 5.16
C THR A 231 -30.60 -2.72 5.09
N ALA A 232 -30.76 -1.61 4.37
CA ALA A 232 -32.05 -0.94 4.19
C ALA A 232 -33.10 -1.85 3.55
N ARG A 233 -34.36 -1.78 4.04
CA ARG A 233 -35.49 -2.58 3.55
C ARG A 233 -35.76 -2.42 2.04
N HIS A 234 -35.45 -1.25 1.48
CA HIS A 234 -35.63 -0.92 0.06
C HIS A 234 -34.29 -0.69 -0.63
N LEU A 235 -33.38 -1.67 -0.52
CA LEU A 235 -32.08 -1.60 -1.17
C LEU A 235 -32.26 -1.61 -2.70
N HIS A 236 -31.91 -0.50 -3.34
CA HIS A 236 -31.78 -0.43 -4.78
C HIS A 236 -30.41 -0.97 -5.19
N VAL A 237 -30.36 -2.25 -5.61
CA VAL A 237 -29.09 -2.87 -6.03
C VAL A 237 -28.71 -2.39 -7.43
N HIS A 238 -27.47 -1.94 -7.58
CA HIS A 238 -26.90 -1.54 -8.85
C HIS A 238 -25.41 -1.91 -8.91
N PRO A 239 -24.80 -2.00 -10.12
CA PRO A 239 -23.41 -2.46 -10.28
C PRO A 239 -22.38 -1.66 -9.46
N TYR A 240 -22.68 -0.41 -9.12
CA TYR A 240 -21.75 0.51 -8.49
C TYR A 240 -21.98 0.70 -6.99
N ILE A 241 -22.77 -0.16 -6.34
CA ILE A 241 -23.16 -0.01 -4.94
C ILE A 241 -21.96 0.04 -3.96
N PHE A 242 -20.86 -0.64 -4.30
CA PHE A 242 -19.61 -0.66 -3.52
C PHE A 242 -18.54 0.35 -4.01
N ARG A 243 -18.88 1.27 -4.92
CA ARG A 243 -17.87 2.13 -5.59
C ARG A 243 -17.08 3.00 -4.61
N GLU A 244 -17.71 3.51 -3.57
CA GLU A 244 -17.05 4.37 -2.58
C GLU A 244 -15.97 3.62 -1.79
N ALA A 245 -16.24 2.38 -1.41
CA ALA A 245 -15.26 1.52 -0.73
C ALA A 245 -14.18 1.00 -1.70
N GLN A 246 -14.51 0.76 -2.97
CA GLN A 246 -13.56 0.17 -3.94
C GLN A 246 -12.50 1.15 -4.46
N VAL A 247 -12.78 2.45 -4.50
CA VAL A 247 -11.88 3.46 -5.08
C VAL A 247 -10.79 3.91 -4.09
N ARG A 248 -10.88 3.45 -2.84
CA ARG A 248 -9.94 3.80 -1.77
C ARG A 248 -8.74 2.86 -1.77
#